data_AF-A0A7G9FFI0-F1
#
_entry.id   AF-A0A7G9FFI0-F1
#
_cell.length_a   1.000
_cell.length_b   1.000
_cell.length_c   1.000
_cell.angle_alpha   90.00
_cell.angle_beta   90.00
_cell.angle_gamma   90.00
#
_symmetry.space_group_name_H-M   'P 1'
#
loop_
_entity.id
_entity.type
_entity.pdbx_description
1 polymer ?
#
loop_
_entity_poly.entity_id
_entity_poly.type
_entity_poly.pdbx_seq_one_letter_code
_entity_poly.pdbx_strand_id
1 'polypeptide(L)'
;MRVVSAALLFAVLVSFVSCTKKSSESIRLDLSDPLALAPDISWAVVLDPYAAYRPSPSWDDAAEGYCRKGDILQVTGKADVKESGTWYKFKDGWLPESAVTIHANRYRAERAAEKLK
;
A
#
# COMPACT_ATOMS: atom_id res chain seq x y z
N MET A 1 -57.85 6.00 -26.24
CA MET A 1 -57.16 7.14 -25.59
C MET A 1 -56.85 6.90 -24.10
N ARG A 2 -57.80 6.45 -23.26
CA ARG A 2 -57.57 6.22 -21.81
C ARG A 2 -56.45 5.23 -21.44
N VAL A 3 -56.27 4.17 -22.24
CA VAL A 3 -55.24 3.13 -21.99
C VAL A 3 -53.82 3.63 -22.30
N VAL A 4 -53.69 4.49 -23.31
CA VAL A 4 -52.40 5.12 -23.68
C VAL A 4 -51.98 6.13 -22.61
N SER A 5 -52.92 6.90 -22.06
CA SER A 5 -52.68 7.82 -20.94
C SER A 5 -52.26 7.10 -19.66
N ALA A 6 -52.82 5.92 -19.37
CA ALA A 6 -52.46 5.11 -18.20
C ALA A 6 -51.05 4.51 -18.33
N ALA A 7 -50.67 4.05 -19.53
CA ALA A 7 -49.32 3.52 -19.79
C ALA A 7 -48.23 4.59 -19.65
N LEU A 8 -48.51 5.83 -20.09
CA LEU A 8 -47.61 6.98 -19.95
C LEU A 8 -47.40 7.39 -18.49
N LEU A 9 -48.46 7.36 -17.67
CA LEU A 9 -48.36 7.63 -16.23
C LEU A 9 -47.55 6.57 -15.49
N PHE A 10 -47.66 5.30 -15.89
CA PHE A 10 -46.89 4.21 -15.27
C PHE A 10 -45.39 4.31 -15.60
N ALA A 11 -45.04 4.66 -16.83
CA ALA A 11 -43.64 4.88 -17.24
C ALA A 11 -42.97 6.04 -16.49
N VAL A 12 -43.72 7.10 -16.20
CA VAL A 12 -43.22 8.24 -15.40
C VAL A 12 -42.98 7.81 -13.94
N LEU A 13 -43.84 7.00 -13.33
CA LEU A 13 -43.65 6.54 -11.95
C LEU A 13 -42.43 5.62 -11.76
N VAL A 14 -42.13 4.74 -12.73
CA VAL A 14 -40.99 3.82 -12.66
C VAL A 14 -39.65 4.56 -12.76
N SER A 15 -39.64 5.74 -13.37
CA SER A 15 -38.44 6.58 -13.52
C SER A 15 -37.92 7.19 -12.21
N PHE A 16 -38.76 7.26 -11.16
CA PHE A 16 -38.40 7.84 -9.86
C PHE A 16 -37.86 6.83 -8.84
N VAL A 17 -37.93 5.52 -9.12
CA VAL A 17 -37.47 4.47 -8.20
C VAL A 17 -35.93 4.37 -8.16
N SER A 18 -35.23 4.83 -9.20
CA SER A 18 -33.75 4.76 -9.26
C SER A 18 -33.03 5.80 -8.38
N CYS A 19 -33.76 6.69 -7.70
CA CYS A 19 -33.21 7.74 -6.82
C CYS A 19 -33.21 7.34 -5.34
N THR A 20 -33.17 6.05 -5.01
CA THR A 20 -32.89 5.63 -3.64
C THR A 20 -31.41 5.88 -3.36
N LYS A 21 -31.10 6.97 -2.64
CA LYS A 21 -29.76 7.26 -2.13
C LYS A 21 -29.20 5.99 -1.49
N LYS A 22 -28.09 5.46 -2.01
CA LYS A 22 -27.33 4.41 -1.33
C LYS A 22 -27.10 4.93 0.09
N SER A 23 -27.66 4.23 1.08
CA SER A 23 -27.32 4.44 2.49
C SER A 23 -25.81 4.55 2.53
N SER A 24 -25.28 5.63 3.11
CA SER A 24 -23.85 5.87 3.20
C SER A 24 -23.23 4.67 3.90
N GLU A 25 -22.68 3.72 3.13
CA GLU A 25 -21.84 2.67 3.67
C GLU A 25 -20.71 3.40 4.36
N SER A 26 -20.66 3.30 5.69
CA SER A 26 -19.54 3.80 6.46
C SER A 26 -18.29 3.13 5.91
N ILE A 27 -17.27 3.93 5.61
CA ILE A 27 -15.97 3.41 5.21
C ILE A 27 -15.48 2.55 6.37
N ARG A 28 -15.46 1.23 6.18
CA ARG A 28 -14.94 0.29 7.17
C ARG A 28 -13.42 0.32 7.10
N LEU A 29 -12.83 1.19 7.90
CA LEU A 29 -11.39 1.20 8.11
C LEU A 29 -11.03 0.01 9.01
N ASP A 30 -10.04 -0.76 8.57
CA ASP A 30 -9.41 -1.75 9.44
C ASP A 30 -8.59 -1.03 10.51
N LEU A 31 -8.91 -1.29 11.77
CA LEU A 31 -8.25 -0.68 12.92
C LEU A 31 -7.09 -1.54 13.47
N SER A 32 -6.88 -2.73 12.90
CA SER A 32 -5.86 -3.68 13.35
C SER A 32 -4.44 -3.18 13.08
N ASP A 33 -4.25 -2.44 11.98
CA ASP A 33 -2.99 -1.77 11.63
C ASP A 33 -3.26 -0.28 11.30
N PRO A 34 -3.27 0.61 12.30
CA PRO A 34 -3.60 2.01 12.10
C PRO A 34 -2.55 2.75 11.25
N LEU A 35 -1.33 2.21 11.13
CA LEU A 35 -0.24 2.82 10.38
C LEU A 35 -0.27 2.42 8.90
N ALA A 36 -1.11 1.47 8.52
CA ALA A 36 -1.20 0.95 7.16
C ALA A 36 -1.54 2.02 6.11
N LEU A 37 -2.21 3.12 6.50
CA LEU A 37 -2.64 4.23 5.63
C LEU A 37 -2.08 5.60 6.06
N ALA A 38 -1.21 5.65 7.06
CA ALA A 38 -0.66 6.91 7.56
C ALA A 38 0.18 7.57 6.44
N PRO A 39 -0.09 8.84 6.08
CA PRO A 39 0.51 9.48 4.90
C PRO A 39 2.01 9.81 5.07
N ASP A 40 2.49 9.87 6.31
CA ASP A 40 3.87 10.10 6.71
C ASP A 40 4.69 8.81 6.85
N ILE A 41 4.05 7.64 6.72
CA ILE A 41 4.69 6.34 6.85
C ILE A 41 4.79 5.68 5.48
N SER A 42 6.02 5.38 5.09
CA SER A 42 6.29 4.63 3.87
C SER A 42 6.61 3.17 4.18
N TRP A 43 6.34 2.32 3.20
CA TRP A 43 6.49 0.87 3.28
C TRP A 43 7.35 0.40 2.11
N ALA A 44 8.22 -0.56 2.35
CA ALA A 44 9.12 -1.12 1.35
C ALA A 44 8.73 -2.56 1.02
N VAL A 45 8.92 -2.95 -0.22
CA VAL A 45 8.89 -4.36 -0.66
C VAL A 45 10.30 -4.77 -1.04
N VAL A 46 10.79 -5.87 -0.45
CA VAL A 46 12.10 -6.44 -0.74
C VAL A 46 12.11 -7.08 -2.13
N LEU A 47 13.11 -6.75 -2.94
CA LEU A 47 13.25 -7.21 -4.32
C LEU A 47 14.17 -8.43 -4.46
N ASP A 48 15.23 -8.46 -3.66
CA ASP A 48 16.24 -9.51 -3.75
C ASP A 48 15.77 -10.82 -3.11
N PRO A 49 16.10 -11.99 -3.67
CA PRO A 49 15.77 -13.29 -3.07
C PRO A 49 16.19 -13.40 -1.60
N TYR A 50 17.37 -12.84 -1.29
CA TYR A 50 17.92 -12.72 0.06
C TYR A 50 18.64 -11.38 0.18
N ALA A 51 18.04 -10.45 0.92
CA ALA A 51 18.63 -9.16 1.23
C ALA A 51 19.20 -9.19 2.65
N ALA A 52 20.41 -8.67 2.82
CA ALA A 52 21.13 -8.64 4.09
C ALA A 52 21.00 -7.27 4.75
N TYR A 53 20.50 -7.24 5.98
CA TYR A 53 20.49 -6.03 6.78
C TYR A 53 21.90 -5.66 7.24
N ARG A 54 22.18 -4.35 7.26
CA ARG A 54 23.42 -3.78 7.77
C ARG A 54 23.15 -2.90 9.00
N PRO A 55 24.09 -2.82 9.97
CA PRO A 55 23.94 -1.97 11.15
C PRO A 55 24.00 -0.47 10.79
N SER A 56 24.76 -0.10 9.76
CA SER A 56 24.82 1.26 9.21
C SER A 56 24.57 1.27 7.69
N PRO A 57 24.28 2.44 7.07
CA PRO A 57 24.05 2.56 5.63
C PRO A 57 25.37 2.47 4.82
N SER A 58 26.11 1.38 5.02
CA SER A 58 27.40 1.11 4.40
C SER A 58 27.47 -0.33 3.90
N TRP A 59 28.25 -0.55 2.84
CA TRP A 59 28.58 -1.87 2.33
C TRP A 59 29.68 -2.56 3.12
N ASP A 60 30.47 -1.81 3.90
CA ASP A 60 31.62 -2.31 4.64
C ASP A 60 31.23 -3.09 5.91
N ASP A 61 30.04 -2.82 6.45
CA ASP A 61 29.58 -3.50 7.65
C ASP A 61 29.18 -4.93 7.39
N ALA A 62 29.35 -5.82 8.37
CA ALA A 62 28.85 -7.18 8.29
C ALA A 62 27.30 -7.24 8.30
N ALA A 63 26.75 -8.32 7.78
CA ALA A 63 25.30 -8.55 7.82
C ALA A 63 24.86 -8.88 9.25
N GLU A 64 23.81 -8.23 9.74
CA GLU A 64 23.24 -8.47 11.08
C GLU A 64 21.95 -9.32 11.03
N GLY A 65 21.36 -9.45 9.84
CA GLY A 65 20.16 -10.24 9.61
C GLY A 65 19.82 -10.32 8.13
N TYR A 66 18.71 -11.00 7.82
CA TYR A 66 18.26 -11.20 6.44
C TYR A 66 16.74 -11.05 6.31
N CYS A 67 16.32 -10.59 5.15
CA CYS A 67 14.94 -10.63 4.67
C CYS A 67 14.90 -11.22 3.25
N ARG A 68 13.70 -11.52 2.77
CA ARG A 68 13.47 -12.23 1.51
C ARG A 68 12.62 -11.43 0.57
N LYS A 69 12.73 -11.77 -0.72
CA LYS A 69 11.90 -11.19 -1.77
C LYS A 69 10.42 -11.26 -1.40
N GLY A 70 9.74 -10.12 -1.53
CA GLY A 70 8.33 -9.97 -1.22
C GLY A 70 8.03 -9.67 0.24
N ASP A 71 9.04 -9.64 1.13
CA ASP A 71 8.84 -9.13 2.49
C ASP A 71 8.42 -7.65 2.45
N ILE A 72 7.48 -7.31 3.33
CA ILE A 72 6.89 -5.97 3.42
C ILE A 72 7.34 -5.34 4.72
N LEU A 73 8.09 -4.25 4.62
CA LEU A 73 8.81 -3.65 5.73
C LEU A 73 8.39 -2.19 5.91
N GLN A 74 8.20 -1.75 7.16
CA GLN A 74 7.94 -0.35 7.45
C GLN A 74 9.25 0.44 7.43
N VAL A 75 9.30 1.52 6.66
CA VAL A 75 10.45 2.43 6.64
C VAL A 75 10.41 3.30 7.88
N THR A 76 11.51 3.29 8.64
CA THR A 76 11.69 4.07 9.87
C THR A 76 12.69 5.21 9.72
N GLY A 77 13.40 5.27 8.59
CA GLY A 77 14.38 6.31 8.31
C GLY A 77 14.96 6.19 6.91
N LYS A 78 15.68 7.24 6.49
CA LYS A 78 16.35 7.34 5.19
C LYS A 78 17.71 8.02 5.39
N ALA A 79 18.72 7.58 4.67
CA ALA A 79 20.02 8.23 4.61
C ALA A 79 20.50 8.29 3.16
N ASP A 80 21.02 9.44 2.74
CA ASP A 80 21.64 9.63 1.44
C ASP A 80 23.16 9.72 1.64
N VAL A 81 23.88 8.66 1.27
CA VAL A 81 25.32 8.53 1.47
C VAL A 81 26.02 8.76 0.13
N LYS A 82 27.03 9.66 0.09
CA LYS A 82 27.66 10.09 -1.16
C LYS A 82 28.19 8.96 -2.05
N GLU A 83 28.72 7.90 -1.43
CA GLU A 83 29.40 6.81 -2.13
C GLU A 83 28.51 5.58 -2.31
N SER A 84 27.64 5.29 -1.35
CA SER A 84 26.79 4.08 -1.35
C SER A 84 25.33 4.33 -1.75
N GLY A 85 24.96 5.58 -2.05
CA GLY A 85 23.63 5.96 -2.52
C GLY A 85 22.60 6.09 -1.39
N THR A 86 21.33 5.95 -1.75
CA THR A 86 20.21 6.00 -0.80
C THR A 86 20.10 4.69 -0.02
N TRP A 87 19.88 4.81 1.29
CA TRP A 87 19.57 3.70 2.18
C TRP A 87 18.30 3.96 2.98
N TYR A 88 17.60 2.88 3.29
CA TYR A 88 16.38 2.90 4.09
C TYR A 88 16.59 2.11 5.38
N LYS A 89 16.13 2.68 6.49
CA LYS A 89 16.21 2.06 7.81
C LYS A 89 14.92 1.30 8.11
N PHE A 90 15.06 0.07 8.55
CA PHE A 90 13.99 -0.82 9.01
C PHE A 90 14.25 -1.23 10.45
N LYS A 91 13.30 -1.98 11.03
CA LYS A 91 13.42 -2.50 12.40
C LYS A 91 14.71 -3.31 12.61
N ASP A 92 15.08 -4.12 11.62
CA ASP A 92 16.17 -5.10 11.72
C ASP A 92 17.48 -4.60 11.07
N GLY A 93 17.52 -3.36 10.56
CA GLY A 93 18.72 -2.73 10.03
C GLY A 93 18.49 -1.91 8.76
N TRP A 94 19.56 -1.62 8.05
CA TRP A 94 19.55 -0.82 6.82
C TRP A 94 19.60 -1.70 5.57
N LEU A 95 18.84 -1.32 4.54
CA LEU A 95 18.96 -1.87 3.19
C LEU A 95 19.19 -0.75 2.17
N PRO A 96 19.97 -1.01 1.11
CA PRO A 96 20.17 -0.06 0.03
C PRO A 96 18.88 0.08 -0.79
N GLU A 97 18.70 1.22 -1.44
CA GLU A 97 17.58 1.47 -2.36
C GLU A 97 17.47 0.40 -3.47
N SER A 98 18.60 -0.16 -3.92
CA SER A 98 18.61 -1.23 -4.93
C SER A 98 17.90 -2.52 -4.49
N ALA A 99 17.80 -2.78 -3.18
CA ALA A 99 17.23 -4.02 -2.64
C ALA A 99 15.71 -3.92 -2.38
N VAL A 100 15.12 -2.72 -2.49
CA VAL A 100 13.75 -2.46 -2.09
C VAL A 100 13.00 -1.52 -3.04
N THR A 101 11.67 -1.61 -3.07
CA THR A 101 10.82 -0.60 -3.71
C THR A 101 9.96 0.09 -2.65
N ILE A 102 9.91 1.42 -2.65
CA ILE A 102 9.17 2.20 -1.65
C ILE A 102 7.76 2.51 -2.14
N HIS A 103 6.79 2.37 -1.24
CA HIS A 103 5.37 2.61 -1.44
C HIS A 103 4.83 3.56 -0.36
N ALA A 104 3.85 4.37 -0.75
CA ALA A 104 3.25 5.38 0.12
C ALA A 104 2.40 4.81 1.26
N ASN A 105 2.05 3.52 1.23
CA ASN A 105 1.25 2.88 2.27
C ASN A 105 1.40 1.35 2.19
N ARG A 106 0.96 0.66 3.24
CA ARG A 106 1.11 -0.79 3.39
C ARG A 106 0.36 -1.57 2.31
N TYR A 107 -0.88 -1.20 2.03
CA TYR A 107 -1.72 -1.90 1.04
C TYR A 107 -1.12 -1.87 -0.37
N ARG A 108 -0.47 -0.76 -0.76
CA ARG A 108 0.26 -0.67 -2.03
C ARG A 108 1.47 -1.59 -2.06
N ALA A 109 2.20 -1.69 -0.94
CA ALA A 109 3.31 -2.63 -0.80
C ALA A 109 2.82 -4.09 -0.88
N GLU A 110 1.71 -4.43 -0.20
CA GLU A 110 1.09 -5.76 -0.27
C GLU A 110 0.72 -6.15 -1.70
N ARG A 111 0.06 -5.25 -2.43
CA ARG A 111 -0.28 -5.47 -3.85
C ARG A 111 0.94 -5.62 -4.76
N ALA A 112 2.05 -4.96 -4.43
CA ALA A 112 3.28 -5.12 -5.19
C ALA A 112 3.97 -6.45 -4.86
N ALA A 113 4.02 -6.84 -3.58
CA ALA A 113 4.58 -8.11 -3.12
C ALA A 113 3.84 -9.33 -3.69
N GLU A 114 2.51 -9.26 -3.82
CA GLU A 114 1.70 -10.31 -4.47
C GLU A 114 2.16 -10.63 -5.90
N LYS A 115 2.68 -9.64 -6.65
CA LYS A 115 3.13 -9.81 -8.03
C LYS A 115 4.55 -10.37 -8.16
N LEU A 116 5.29 -10.44 -7.05
CA LEU A 116 6.67 -10.91 -7.01
C LEU A 116 6.81 -12.40 -6.68
N LYS A 117 5.71 -13.01 -6.21
CA LYS A 117 5.53 -14.45 -5.96
C LYS A 117 5.24 -15.18 -7.28
#